data_AF-A0A952AUM5-F1
#
_entry.id   AF-A0A952AUM5-F1
#
_cell.length_a   1.000
_cell.length_b   1.000
_cell.length_c   1.000
_cell.angle_alpha   90.00
_cell.angle_beta   90.00
_cell.angle_gamma   90.00
#
_symmetry.space_group_name_H-M   'P 1'
#
loop_
_entity.id
_entity.type
_entity.pdbx_description
1 polymer ?
#
loop_
_entity_poly.entity_id
_entity_poly.type
_entity_poly.pdbx_seq_one_letter_code
_entity_poly.pdbx_strand_id
1 'polypeptide(L)'
;MNDAPLNPPQDESVSNSVNEPVWTFRGYKMKSSEFNTAMVHYYRAEVQRSNVWRGRLDATTNWAVVSVAAAITFAFAAPENHWGVFVLIMLLITLFLLVEARRYRYYELWSMRARLMETDFFAAMLVPPFAPHAEWSETLAETLLQPEFPISRLEAIGRRLRNNYLAIFIVLYAAILMKLYIHPTDAQSAAEFASRADVGPIPGEIILAAGIVFLIIVLLIAFITIDLHEASGEVLPKYDIEDFLGTLWPASDEGKASIAKATSTRLNRRKRRRQQIMALVVAADPQKIADRVIAEMHRGATALHGRGMYTQQDRDVLLVALTVTEIEQLKVIAREEDPRAFITVIPANEIVGQGFIPLDEDE
;
A
#
# COMPACT_ATOMS: atom_id res chain seq x y z
N MET A 1 37.28 -65.31 -28.98
CA MET A 1 36.03 -64.54 -29.15
C MET A 1 35.35 -64.43 -27.80
N ASN A 2 35.50 -63.29 -27.15
CA ASN A 2 34.74 -62.86 -25.98
C ASN A 2 34.75 -61.33 -26.02
N ASP A 3 33.90 -60.75 -26.87
CA ASP A 3 33.64 -59.31 -26.90
C ASP A 3 32.45 -59.03 -25.98
N ALA A 4 32.73 -58.47 -24.80
CA ALA A 4 31.72 -57.85 -23.96
C ALA A 4 31.54 -56.38 -24.41
N PRO A 5 30.31 -55.85 -24.53
CA PRO A 5 30.11 -54.47 -24.95
C PRO A 5 30.53 -53.52 -23.82
N LEU A 6 31.46 -52.62 -24.14
CA LEU A 6 31.82 -51.47 -23.32
C LEU A 6 30.59 -50.55 -23.20
N ASN A 7 30.07 -50.40 -21.98
CA ASN A 7 29.05 -49.40 -21.68
C ASN A 7 29.66 -48.00 -21.90
N PRO A 8 28.97 -47.08 -22.61
CA PRO A 8 29.48 -45.72 -22.76
C PRO A 8 29.52 -45.02 -21.39
N PRO A 9 30.46 -44.08 -21.17
CA PRO A 9 30.53 -43.34 -19.92
C PRO A 9 29.20 -42.60 -19.72
N GLN A 10 28.55 -42.88 -18.58
CA GLN A 10 27.40 -42.10 -18.14
C GLN A 10 27.89 -40.69 -17.86
N ASP A 11 27.37 -39.73 -18.64
CA ASP A 11 27.66 -38.32 -18.47
C ASP A 11 27.00 -37.85 -17.15
N GLU A 12 27.74 -37.94 -16.04
CA GLU A 12 27.31 -37.50 -14.70
C GLU A 12 27.03 -35.98 -14.64
N SER A 13 27.31 -35.24 -15.72
CA SER A 13 27.14 -33.79 -15.82
C SER A 13 25.68 -33.32 -15.92
N VAL A 14 24.74 -34.18 -16.32
CA VAL A 14 23.35 -33.77 -16.61
C VAL A 14 22.41 -33.89 -15.41
N SER A 15 22.77 -34.60 -14.33
CA SER A 15 21.87 -34.78 -13.17
C SER A 15 22.00 -33.72 -12.05
N ASN A 16 23.03 -32.87 -12.10
CA ASN A 16 23.35 -31.93 -11.01
C ASN A 16 22.68 -30.55 -11.10
N SER A 17 21.97 -30.22 -12.19
CA SER A 17 21.31 -28.90 -12.33
C SER A 17 20.00 -28.76 -11.55
N VAL A 18 19.44 -29.86 -11.01
CA VAL A 18 18.12 -29.86 -10.35
C VAL A 18 18.18 -29.37 -8.88
N ASN A 19 19.37 -29.17 -8.31
CA ASN A 19 19.56 -28.92 -6.88
C ASN A 19 20.43 -27.69 -6.58
N GLU A 20 20.52 -26.73 -7.50
CA GLU A 20 21.23 -25.48 -7.19
C GLU A 20 20.53 -24.76 -6.02
N PRO A 21 21.31 -24.35 -5.00
CA PRO A 21 20.75 -23.67 -3.84
C PRO A 21 20.26 -22.28 -4.25
N VAL A 22 18.98 -22.01 -3.99
CA VAL A 22 18.31 -20.74 -4.35
C VAL A 22 18.68 -19.62 -3.37
N TRP A 23 19.16 -19.98 -2.18
CA TRP A 23 19.54 -19.02 -1.15
C TRP A 23 20.67 -19.55 -0.27
N THR A 24 21.55 -18.66 0.17
CA THR A 24 22.62 -19.00 1.11
C THR A 24 22.76 -17.97 2.22
N PHE A 25 22.90 -18.42 3.46
CA PHE A 25 23.10 -17.54 4.62
C PHE A 25 24.00 -18.18 5.66
N ARG A 26 25.09 -17.49 6.02
CA ARG A 26 26.07 -17.97 7.01
C ARG A 26 26.54 -19.41 6.76
N GLY A 27 26.70 -19.79 5.50
CA GLY A 27 27.12 -21.14 5.09
C GLY A 27 26.00 -22.17 4.94
N TYR A 28 24.77 -21.87 5.38
CA TYR A 28 23.60 -22.69 5.08
C TYR A 28 23.15 -22.45 3.64
N LYS A 29 22.72 -23.50 2.94
CA LYS A 29 22.23 -23.48 1.56
C LYS A 29 20.80 -24.02 1.53
N MET A 30 19.87 -23.28 0.95
CA MET A 30 18.45 -23.64 0.88
C MET A 30 18.08 -24.09 -0.52
N LYS A 31 17.42 -25.24 -0.63
CA LYS A 31 16.90 -25.79 -1.90
C LYS A 31 15.60 -25.11 -2.29
N SER A 32 15.21 -25.20 -3.57
CA SER A 32 13.95 -24.63 -4.08
C SER A 32 12.71 -25.15 -3.33
N SER A 33 12.68 -26.43 -2.96
CA SER A 33 11.58 -27.02 -2.19
C SER A 33 11.48 -26.46 -0.76
N GLU A 34 12.62 -26.21 -0.12
CA GLU A 34 12.71 -25.59 1.20
C GLU A 34 12.26 -24.13 1.14
N PHE A 35 12.71 -23.39 0.12
CA PHE A 35 12.27 -22.01 -0.15
C PHE A 35 10.75 -21.92 -0.33
N ASN A 36 10.18 -22.80 -1.16
CA ASN A 36 8.73 -22.87 -1.36
C ASN A 36 7.99 -23.16 -0.05
N THR A 37 8.53 -24.07 0.78
CA THR A 37 7.97 -24.39 2.10
C THR A 37 7.99 -23.17 3.02
N ALA A 38 9.10 -22.43 3.07
CA ALA A 38 9.22 -21.21 3.85
C ALA A 38 8.21 -20.14 3.39
N MET A 39 8.05 -19.96 2.08
CA MET A 39 7.07 -19.03 1.51
C MET A 39 5.63 -19.39 1.87
N VAL A 40 5.26 -20.67 1.82
CA VAL A 40 3.92 -21.14 2.23
C VAL A 40 3.68 -20.86 3.71
N HIS A 41 4.65 -21.12 4.59
CA HIS A 41 4.52 -20.82 6.02
C HIS A 41 4.41 -19.32 6.29
N TYR A 42 5.21 -18.51 5.59
CA TYR A 42 5.14 -17.06 5.70
C TYR A 42 3.79 -16.50 5.23
N TYR A 43 3.28 -16.98 4.09
CA TYR A 43 1.95 -16.64 3.61
C TYR A 43 0.85 -16.97 4.62
N ARG A 44 0.86 -18.19 5.17
CA ARG A 44 -0.09 -18.60 6.21
C ARG A 44 -0.02 -17.69 7.44
N ALA A 45 1.18 -17.27 7.84
CA ALA A 45 1.37 -16.36 8.96
C ALA A 45 0.87 -14.93 8.67
N GLU A 46 1.03 -14.41 7.44
CA GLU A 46 0.49 -13.11 7.02
C GLU A 46 -1.05 -13.15 6.97
N VAL A 47 -1.64 -14.19 6.38
CA VAL A 47 -3.11 -14.40 6.35
C VAL A 47 -3.67 -14.53 7.76
N GLN A 48 -3.03 -15.28 8.65
CA GLN A 48 -3.45 -15.41 10.05
C GLN A 48 -3.40 -14.05 10.77
N ARG A 49 -2.35 -13.25 10.59
CA ARG A 49 -2.26 -11.90 11.15
C ARG A 49 -3.37 -11.00 10.59
N SER A 50 -3.58 -11.00 9.29
CA SER A 50 -4.68 -10.25 8.65
C SER A 50 -6.04 -10.61 9.25
N ASN A 51 -6.33 -11.91 9.41
CA ASN A 51 -7.58 -12.39 10.03
C ASN A 51 -7.75 -11.96 11.50
N VAL A 52 -6.68 -12.05 12.31
CA VAL A 52 -6.72 -11.61 13.72
C VAL A 52 -7.03 -10.12 13.81
N TRP A 53 -6.44 -9.31 12.94
CA TRP A 53 -6.65 -7.88 12.94
C TRP A 53 -8.01 -7.48 12.37
N ARG A 54 -8.51 -8.18 11.35
CA ARG A 54 -9.89 -8.06 10.88
C ARG A 54 -10.89 -8.29 12.01
N GLY A 55 -10.75 -9.39 12.76
CA GLY A 55 -11.63 -9.66 13.90
C GLY A 55 -11.58 -8.59 15.00
N ARG A 56 -10.41 -7.96 15.23
CA ARG A 56 -10.26 -6.84 16.17
C ARG A 56 -10.88 -5.54 15.70
N LEU A 57 -11.04 -5.35 14.39
CA LEU A 57 -11.74 -4.22 13.78
C LEU A 57 -13.25 -4.40 13.90
N ASP A 58 -13.76 -5.58 13.59
CA ASP A 58 -15.19 -5.89 13.69
C ASP A 58 -15.69 -5.73 15.13
N ALA A 59 -14.87 -6.13 16.12
CA ALA A 59 -15.20 -6.00 17.54
C ALA A 59 -15.47 -4.55 17.97
N THR A 60 -14.68 -3.57 17.54
CA THR A 60 -14.87 -2.16 17.97
C THR A 60 -16.11 -1.53 17.38
N THR A 61 -16.39 -1.80 16.11
CA THR A 61 -17.63 -1.33 15.46
C THR A 61 -18.85 -1.98 16.13
N ASN A 62 -18.80 -3.28 16.45
CA ASN A 62 -19.89 -3.96 17.17
C ASN A 62 -20.14 -3.32 18.54
N TRP A 63 -19.09 -3.05 19.33
CA TRP A 63 -19.23 -2.35 20.61
C TRP A 63 -19.82 -0.95 20.45
N ALA A 64 -19.45 -0.21 19.40
CA ALA A 64 -20.03 1.10 19.11
C ALA A 64 -21.56 1.00 18.89
N VAL A 65 -22.01 0.06 18.06
CA VAL A 65 -23.45 -0.16 17.79
C VAL A 65 -24.20 -0.57 19.05
N VAL A 66 -23.66 -1.50 19.84
CA VAL A 66 -24.26 -1.96 21.09
C VAL A 66 -24.38 -0.82 22.10
N SER A 67 -23.35 0.00 22.25
CA SER A 67 -23.37 1.16 23.16
C SER A 67 -24.42 2.20 22.75
N VAL A 68 -24.61 2.44 21.44
CA VAL A 68 -25.67 3.34 20.95
C VAL A 68 -27.06 2.76 21.24
N ALA A 69 -27.29 1.49 20.91
CA ALA A 69 -28.59 0.85 21.16
C ALA A 69 -28.95 0.84 22.65
N ALA A 70 -27.99 0.54 23.51
CA ALA A 70 -28.17 0.58 24.97
C ALA A 70 -28.50 1.99 25.47
N ALA A 71 -27.80 3.02 24.98
CA ALA A 71 -28.06 4.40 25.37
C ALA A 71 -29.43 4.90 24.87
N ILE A 72 -29.85 4.52 23.66
CA ILE A 72 -31.19 4.84 23.16
C ILE A 72 -32.23 4.18 24.06
N THR A 73 -32.08 2.89 24.34
CA THR A 73 -33.02 2.14 25.21
C THR A 73 -33.12 2.79 26.58
N PHE A 74 -31.99 3.10 27.21
CA PHE A 74 -31.96 3.74 28.53
C PHE A 74 -32.56 5.15 28.50
N ALA A 75 -32.11 6.02 27.60
CA ALA A 75 -32.55 7.41 27.55
C ALA A 75 -34.06 7.54 27.24
N PHE A 76 -34.62 6.63 26.45
CA PHE A 76 -36.05 6.62 26.13
C PHE A 76 -36.91 5.79 27.09
N ALA A 77 -36.31 5.03 28.01
CA ALA A 77 -37.06 4.20 28.98
C ALA A 77 -37.96 5.04 29.90
N ALA A 78 -37.59 6.29 30.17
CA ALA A 78 -38.41 7.20 30.96
C ALA A 78 -38.18 8.67 30.56
N PRO A 79 -39.20 9.54 30.66
CA PRO A 79 -39.08 10.97 30.33
C PRO A 79 -37.98 11.68 31.11
N GLU A 80 -37.82 11.35 32.40
CA GLU A 80 -36.83 11.91 33.33
C GLU A 80 -35.38 11.53 33.04
N ASN A 81 -35.14 10.49 32.23
CA ASN A 81 -33.79 10.08 31.91
C ASN A 81 -33.10 11.15 31.07
N HIS A 82 -31.98 11.63 31.60
CA HIS A 82 -31.25 12.76 31.03
C HIS A 82 -30.59 12.37 29.70
N TRP A 83 -30.80 13.19 28.67
CA TRP A 83 -30.30 12.96 27.31
C TRP A 83 -28.76 12.98 27.22
N GLY A 84 -28.08 13.58 28.20
CA GLY A 84 -26.62 13.67 28.28
C GLY A 84 -25.87 12.33 28.22
N VAL A 85 -26.54 11.20 28.44
CA VAL A 85 -25.97 9.85 28.16
C VAL A 85 -25.52 9.74 26.72
N PHE A 86 -26.24 10.34 25.77
CA PHE A 86 -25.86 10.34 24.35
C PHE A 86 -24.57 11.12 24.09
N VAL A 87 -24.28 12.18 24.85
CA VAL A 87 -23.01 12.93 24.73
C VAL A 87 -21.83 12.07 25.16
N LEU A 88 -21.98 11.33 26.27
CA LEU A 88 -20.96 10.38 26.72
C LEU A 88 -20.70 9.30 25.66
N ILE A 89 -21.78 8.77 25.07
CA ILE A 89 -21.68 7.79 23.99
C ILE A 89 -21.08 8.38 22.72
N MET A 90 -21.37 9.64 22.38
CA MET A 90 -20.75 10.35 21.25
C MET A 90 -19.22 10.39 21.40
N LEU A 91 -18.73 10.71 22.60
CA LEU A 91 -17.29 10.70 22.91
C LEU A 91 -16.70 9.29 22.85
N LEU A 92 -17.41 8.29 23.37
CA LEU A 92 -16.99 6.89 23.32
C LEU A 92 -16.86 6.37 21.87
N ILE A 93 -17.82 6.69 21.02
CA ILE A 93 -17.80 6.29 19.59
C ILE A 93 -16.66 7.00 18.86
N THR A 94 -16.41 8.27 19.17
CA THR A 94 -15.25 9.00 18.62
C THR A 94 -13.94 8.32 19.03
N LEU A 95 -13.82 7.89 20.29
CA LEU A 95 -12.67 7.12 20.76
C LEU A 95 -12.54 5.77 20.02
N PHE A 96 -13.64 5.05 19.84
CA PHE A 96 -13.65 3.79 19.08
C PHE A 96 -13.22 3.99 17.62
N LEU A 97 -13.70 5.04 16.94
CA LEU A 97 -13.25 5.39 15.60
C LEU A 97 -11.74 5.62 15.55
N LEU A 98 -11.17 6.37 16.49
CA LEU A 98 -9.73 6.65 16.52
C LEU A 98 -8.89 5.38 16.79
N VAL A 99 -9.33 4.55 17.73
CA VAL A 99 -8.68 3.26 18.03
C VAL A 99 -8.76 2.33 16.83
N GLU A 100 -9.93 2.23 16.21
CA GLU A 100 -10.16 1.37 15.06
C GLU A 100 -9.39 1.84 13.83
N ALA A 101 -9.35 3.15 13.55
CA ALA A 101 -8.53 3.72 12.49
C ALA A 101 -7.04 3.40 12.68
N ARG A 102 -6.53 3.46 13.92
CA ARG A 102 -5.17 3.01 14.21
C ARG A 102 -5.01 1.52 13.85
N ARG A 103 -5.92 0.65 14.30
CA ARG A 103 -5.90 -0.80 14.02
C ARG A 103 -6.05 -1.10 12.52
N TYR A 104 -6.75 -0.25 11.77
CA TYR A 104 -6.98 -0.44 10.35
C TYR A 104 -5.69 -0.28 9.54
N ARG A 105 -4.83 0.68 9.91
CA ARG A 105 -3.49 0.83 9.30
C ARG A 105 -2.62 -0.41 9.45
N TYR A 106 -2.73 -1.05 10.62
CA TYR A 106 -2.05 -2.29 10.92
C TYR A 106 -2.60 -3.42 10.02
N TYR A 107 -3.93 -3.61 9.99
CA TYR A 107 -4.59 -4.56 9.08
C TYR A 107 -4.15 -4.39 7.62
N GLU A 108 -4.15 -3.16 7.11
CA GLU A 108 -3.74 -2.85 5.73
C GLU A 108 -2.31 -3.29 5.42
N LEU A 109 -1.36 -3.15 6.35
CA LEU A 109 0.01 -3.59 6.14
C LEU A 109 0.10 -5.12 5.88
N TRP A 110 -0.55 -5.93 6.72
CA TRP A 110 -0.50 -7.39 6.54
C TRP A 110 -1.36 -7.85 5.37
N SER A 111 -2.52 -7.22 5.16
CA SER A 111 -3.37 -7.48 3.99
C SER A 111 -2.63 -7.22 2.69
N MET A 112 -1.89 -6.10 2.61
CA MET A 112 -1.08 -5.75 1.43
C MET A 112 0.05 -6.76 1.17
N ARG A 113 0.76 -7.23 2.19
CA ARG A 113 1.79 -8.28 2.03
C ARG A 113 1.20 -9.62 1.59
N ALA A 114 0.07 -10.02 2.18
CA ALA A 114 -0.66 -11.21 1.75
C ALA A 114 -1.06 -11.08 0.29
N ARG A 115 -1.60 -9.92 -0.10
CA ARG A 115 -2.02 -9.64 -1.47
C ARG A 115 -0.87 -9.71 -2.47
N LEU A 116 0.30 -9.15 -2.12
CA LEU A 116 1.49 -9.21 -2.96
C LEU A 116 1.92 -10.68 -3.24
N MET A 117 1.83 -11.55 -2.23
CA MET A 117 2.09 -12.98 -2.42
C MET A 117 0.99 -13.67 -3.24
N GLU A 118 -0.28 -13.34 -3.04
CA GLU A 118 -1.38 -13.89 -3.85
C GLU A 118 -1.21 -13.57 -5.33
N THR A 119 -0.89 -12.31 -5.66
CA THR A 119 -0.83 -11.85 -7.06
C THR A 119 0.47 -12.22 -7.75
N ASP A 120 1.61 -12.05 -7.08
CA ASP A 120 2.91 -12.15 -7.74
C ASP A 120 3.63 -13.48 -7.43
N PHE A 121 3.24 -14.23 -6.39
CA PHE A 121 3.79 -15.56 -6.11
C PHE A 121 2.81 -16.68 -6.50
N PHE A 122 1.59 -16.68 -5.99
CA PHE A 122 0.64 -17.79 -6.20
C PHE A 122 -0.06 -17.73 -7.56
N ALA A 123 -0.59 -16.58 -7.99
CA ALA A 123 -1.30 -16.48 -9.26
C ALA A 123 -0.38 -16.77 -10.46
N ALA A 124 0.88 -16.34 -10.39
CA ALA A 124 1.90 -16.64 -11.41
C ALA A 124 2.16 -18.15 -11.58
N MET A 125 1.91 -18.97 -10.55
CA MET A 125 2.03 -20.44 -10.64
C MET A 125 0.83 -21.11 -11.31
N LEU A 126 -0.33 -20.44 -11.31
CA LEU A 126 -1.59 -21.07 -11.72
C LEU A 126 -1.89 -20.93 -13.22
N VAL A 127 -1.42 -19.87 -13.88
CA VAL A 127 -1.74 -19.60 -15.29
C VAL A 127 -0.51 -19.03 -16.03
N PRO A 128 0.12 -19.78 -16.96
CA PRO A 128 0.99 -19.19 -17.98
C PRO A 128 0.13 -18.33 -18.93
N PRO A 129 0.53 -17.11 -19.33
CA PRO A 129 1.86 -16.51 -19.27
C PRO A 129 2.06 -15.50 -18.13
N PHE A 130 1.28 -15.58 -17.04
CA PHE A 130 1.41 -14.64 -15.92
C PHE A 130 2.75 -14.85 -15.20
N ALA A 131 3.73 -14.00 -15.52
CA ALA A 131 4.96 -13.91 -14.75
C ALA A 131 4.74 -12.99 -13.53
N PRO A 132 5.43 -13.25 -12.41
CA PRO A 132 5.51 -12.29 -11.31
C PRO A 132 6.00 -10.93 -11.81
N HIS A 133 5.54 -9.83 -11.22
CA HIS A 133 6.18 -8.54 -11.50
C HIS A 133 7.66 -8.61 -11.08
N ALA A 134 8.61 -8.22 -11.93
CA ALA A 134 10.05 -8.41 -11.70
C ALA A 134 10.56 -7.99 -10.29
N GLU A 135 9.94 -6.97 -9.70
CA GLU A 135 10.33 -6.35 -8.42
C GLU A 135 9.47 -6.80 -7.21
N TRP A 136 8.60 -7.80 -7.37
CA TRP A 136 7.65 -8.19 -6.31
C TRP A 136 8.35 -8.66 -5.03
N SER A 137 9.44 -9.42 -5.18
CA SER A 137 10.23 -9.97 -4.08
C SER A 137 10.99 -8.88 -3.33
N GLU A 138 11.49 -7.87 -4.06
CA GLU A 138 12.13 -6.68 -3.50
C GLU A 138 11.12 -5.82 -2.73
N THR A 139 9.94 -5.58 -3.28
CA THR A 139 8.86 -4.87 -2.57
C THR A 139 8.50 -5.60 -1.27
N LEU A 140 8.40 -6.93 -1.30
CA LEU A 140 8.10 -7.72 -0.11
C LEU A 140 9.24 -7.62 0.92
N ALA A 141 10.49 -7.75 0.47
CA ALA A 141 11.67 -7.64 1.31
C ALA A 141 11.81 -6.25 1.94
N GLU A 142 11.59 -5.17 1.18
CA GLU A 142 11.59 -3.79 1.66
C GLU A 142 10.56 -3.62 2.77
N THR A 143 9.32 -4.10 2.57
CA THR A 143 8.30 -3.99 3.64
C THR A 143 8.69 -4.77 4.89
N LEU A 144 9.43 -5.88 4.77
CA LEU A 144 9.89 -6.69 5.89
C LEU A 144 11.05 -6.03 6.65
N LEU A 145 11.98 -5.41 5.93
CA LEU A 145 13.14 -4.71 6.49
C LEU A 145 12.75 -3.36 7.09
N GLN A 146 11.84 -2.64 6.42
CA GLN A 146 11.36 -1.31 6.77
C GLN A 146 9.83 -1.31 6.83
N PRO A 147 9.24 -1.77 7.95
CA PRO A 147 7.79 -1.85 8.09
C PRO A 147 7.17 -0.46 8.24
N GLU A 148 6.69 0.09 7.12
CA GLU A 148 5.92 1.33 7.08
C GLU A 148 4.42 1.07 6.88
N PHE A 149 3.58 1.97 7.39
CA PHE A 149 2.14 1.87 7.17
C PHE A 149 1.78 2.45 5.81
N PRO A 150 1.08 1.71 4.94
CA PRO A 150 0.77 2.16 3.58
C PRO A 150 -0.24 3.29 3.52
N ILE A 151 -0.98 3.53 4.61
CA ILE A 151 -1.96 4.59 4.70
C ILE A 151 -1.67 5.52 5.88
N SER A 152 -1.93 6.80 5.66
CA SER A 152 -1.89 7.83 6.71
C SER A 152 -2.97 7.59 7.78
N ARG A 153 -2.79 8.19 8.97
CA ARG A 153 -3.82 8.13 10.03
C ARG A 153 -5.12 8.82 9.60
N LEU A 154 -5.01 9.91 8.85
CA LEU A 154 -6.14 10.71 8.43
C LEU A 154 -6.96 9.97 7.36
N GLU A 155 -6.30 9.29 6.42
CA GLU A 155 -6.96 8.38 5.48
C GLU A 155 -7.70 7.24 6.20
N ALA A 156 -7.05 6.61 7.18
CA ALA A 156 -7.66 5.53 7.96
C ALA A 156 -8.91 5.99 8.71
N ILE A 157 -8.87 7.17 9.34
CA ILE A 157 -10.02 7.78 10.02
C ILE A 157 -11.15 8.02 9.02
N GLY A 158 -10.82 8.64 7.88
CA GLY A 158 -11.77 8.94 6.82
C GLY A 158 -12.52 7.71 6.30
N ARG A 159 -11.78 6.65 5.96
CA ARG A 159 -12.35 5.39 5.45
C ARG A 159 -13.26 4.71 6.47
N ARG A 160 -12.79 4.55 7.71
CA ARG A 160 -13.61 3.92 8.78
C ARG A 160 -14.82 4.77 9.12
N LEU A 161 -14.67 6.10 9.08
CA LEU A 161 -15.77 7.02 9.28
C LEU A 161 -16.85 6.84 8.21
N ARG A 162 -16.51 6.95 6.92
CA ARG A 162 -17.49 6.82 5.82
C ARG A 162 -18.19 5.47 5.80
N ASN A 163 -17.44 4.38 5.96
CA ASN A 163 -17.98 3.05 5.72
C ASN A 163 -18.73 2.47 6.93
N ASN A 164 -18.41 2.89 8.16
CA ASN A 164 -18.98 2.29 9.37
C ASN A 164 -19.57 3.31 10.35
N TYR A 165 -18.80 4.34 10.73
CA TYR A 165 -19.18 5.20 11.86
C TYR A 165 -20.15 6.33 11.50
N LEU A 166 -20.20 6.76 10.24
CA LEU A 166 -21.07 7.87 9.83
C LEU A 166 -22.55 7.55 10.09
N ALA A 167 -22.98 6.34 9.74
CA ALA A 167 -24.34 5.88 10.02
C ALA A 167 -24.63 5.84 11.54
N ILE A 168 -23.66 5.38 12.34
CA ILE A 168 -23.78 5.31 13.81
C ILE A 168 -23.93 6.73 14.39
N PHE A 169 -23.14 7.70 13.94
CA PHE A 169 -23.25 9.09 14.37
C PHE A 169 -24.58 9.72 13.97
N ILE A 170 -25.08 9.46 12.75
CA ILE A 170 -26.38 9.95 12.30
C ILE A 170 -27.50 9.42 13.19
N VAL A 171 -27.52 8.11 13.48
CA VAL A 171 -28.54 7.50 14.35
C VAL A 171 -28.48 8.08 15.76
N LEU A 172 -27.27 8.23 16.33
CA LEU A 172 -27.10 8.82 17.65
C LEU A 172 -27.58 10.28 17.70
N TYR A 173 -27.26 11.08 16.69
CA TYR A 173 -27.68 12.48 16.63
C TYR A 173 -29.20 12.60 16.46
N ALA A 174 -29.80 11.77 15.60
CA ALA A 174 -31.26 11.70 15.46
C ALA A 174 -31.94 11.32 16.79
N ALA A 175 -31.37 10.39 17.55
CA ALA A 175 -31.88 10.02 18.87
C ALA A 175 -31.81 11.18 19.88
N ILE A 176 -30.75 11.99 19.86
CA ILE A 176 -30.65 13.21 20.69
C ILE A 176 -31.78 14.17 20.36
N LEU A 177 -31.93 14.52 19.07
CA LEU A 177 -32.95 15.47 18.63
C LEU A 177 -34.36 14.95 18.97
N MET A 178 -34.61 13.67 18.77
CA MET A 178 -35.90 13.04 19.09
C MET A 178 -36.18 13.04 20.59
N LYS A 179 -35.18 12.76 21.44
CA LYS A 179 -35.34 12.80 22.90
C LYS A 179 -35.68 14.20 23.39
N LEU A 180 -35.00 15.23 22.87
CA LEU A 180 -35.25 16.64 23.21
C LEU A 180 -36.61 17.12 22.71
N TYR A 181 -37.09 16.60 21.57
CA TYR A 181 -38.39 16.94 21.01
C TYR A 181 -39.55 16.32 21.79
N ILE A 182 -39.53 15.00 22.03
CA ILE A 182 -40.68 14.24 22.57
C ILE A 182 -40.81 14.37 24.09
N HIS A 183 -39.70 14.46 24.81
CA HIS A 183 -39.71 14.39 26.28
C HIS A 183 -39.40 15.74 26.95
N PRO A 184 -40.09 16.09 28.05
CA PRO A 184 -41.16 15.33 28.71
C PRO A 184 -42.50 15.33 27.95
N THR A 185 -42.77 16.37 27.16
CA THR A 185 -43.90 16.49 26.22
C THR A 185 -43.39 17.01 24.89
N ASP A 186 -44.17 16.98 23.81
CA ASP A 186 -43.71 17.52 22.52
C ASP A 186 -43.36 19.02 22.63
N ALA A 187 -42.16 19.38 22.18
CA ALA A 187 -41.66 20.77 22.20
C ALA A 187 -42.52 21.66 21.30
N GLN A 188 -43.08 22.73 21.87
CA GLN A 188 -43.99 23.63 21.14
C GLN A 188 -43.27 24.84 20.53
N SER A 189 -42.00 25.06 20.91
CA SER A 189 -41.19 26.17 20.39
C SER A 189 -39.71 25.81 20.29
N ALA A 190 -38.98 26.54 19.43
CA ALA A 190 -37.52 26.40 19.30
C ALA A 190 -36.78 26.79 20.59
N ALA A 191 -37.30 27.78 21.33
CA ALA A 191 -36.72 28.21 22.61
C ALA A 191 -36.87 27.11 23.68
N GLU A 192 -38.04 26.48 23.76
CA GLU A 192 -38.26 25.35 24.66
C GLU A 192 -37.36 24.17 24.30
N PHE A 193 -37.26 23.82 23.02
CA PHE A 193 -36.35 22.78 22.53
C PHE A 193 -34.90 23.05 22.93
N ALA A 194 -34.43 24.30 22.77
CA ALA A 194 -33.08 24.69 23.15
C ALA A 194 -32.87 24.62 24.67
N SER A 195 -33.82 25.08 25.49
CA SER A 195 -33.70 24.99 26.96
C SER A 195 -33.69 23.54 27.48
N ARG A 196 -34.32 22.59 26.78
CA ARG A 196 -34.26 21.17 27.15
C ARG A 196 -32.89 20.56 26.94
N ALA A 197 -32.07 21.18 26.09
CA ALA A 197 -30.69 20.80 25.88
C ALA A 197 -29.74 21.40 26.93
N ASP A 198 -30.24 22.07 27.98
CA ASP A 198 -29.38 22.57 29.05
C ASP A 198 -28.65 21.41 29.75
N VAL A 199 -27.34 21.59 30.02
CA VAL A 199 -26.55 20.64 30.80
C VAL A 199 -25.88 21.40 31.93
N GLY A 200 -26.48 21.31 33.13
CA GLY A 200 -26.02 22.02 34.30
C GLY A 200 -25.94 23.53 34.04
N PRO A 201 -24.75 24.17 34.15
CA PRO A 201 -24.61 25.61 33.93
C PRO A 201 -24.51 26.02 32.46
N ILE A 202 -24.45 25.06 31.52
CA ILE A 202 -24.23 25.35 30.10
C ILE A 202 -25.58 25.48 29.39
N PRO A 203 -25.89 26.64 28.77
CA PRO A 203 -27.10 26.83 27.98
C PRO A 203 -27.17 25.86 26.80
N GLY A 204 -28.35 25.29 26.56
CA GLY A 204 -28.58 24.27 25.55
C GLY A 204 -28.39 24.76 24.12
N GLU A 205 -28.55 26.05 23.85
CA GLU A 205 -28.19 26.67 22.58
C GLU A 205 -26.71 26.42 22.23
N ILE A 206 -25.81 26.57 23.20
CA ILE A 206 -24.37 26.33 23.03
C ILE A 206 -24.10 24.86 22.75
N ILE A 207 -24.84 23.97 23.41
CA ILE A 207 -24.63 22.53 23.28
C ILE A 207 -25.15 22.01 21.94
N LEU A 208 -26.32 22.49 21.50
CA LEU A 208 -26.85 22.21 20.16
C LEU A 208 -25.91 22.75 19.09
N ALA A 209 -25.41 23.97 19.23
CA ALA A 209 -24.42 24.55 18.33
C ALA A 209 -23.12 23.71 18.28
N ALA A 210 -22.60 23.29 19.43
CA ALA A 210 -21.43 22.41 19.50
C ALA A 210 -21.69 21.05 18.82
N GLY A 211 -22.89 20.50 18.96
CA GLY A 211 -23.31 19.28 18.27
C GLY A 211 -23.36 19.43 16.75
N ILE A 212 -23.87 20.57 16.25
CA ILE A 212 -23.87 20.90 14.81
C ILE A 212 -22.44 21.05 14.30
N VAL A 213 -21.59 21.79 15.02
CA VAL A 213 -20.16 21.95 14.67
C VAL A 213 -19.46 20.60 14.62
N PHE A 214 -19.70 19.72 15.59
CA PHE A 214 -19.18 18.35 15.58
C PHE A 214 -19.63 17.58 14.33
N LEU A 215 -20.91 17.63 13.98
CA LEU A 215 -21.44 16.97 12.77
C LEU A 215 -20.79 17.51 11.49
N ILE A 216 -20.62 18.83 11.39
CA ILE A 216 -19.92 19.47 10.27
C ILE A 216 -18.48 18.99 10.19
N ILE A 217 -17.75 18.91 11.31
CA ILE A 217 -16.37 18.40 11.35
C ILE A 217 -16.34 16.94 10.87
N VAL A 218 -17.26 16.11 11.34
CA VAL A 218 -17.38 14.70 10.92
C VAL A 218 -17.61 14.60 9.40
N LEU A 219 -18.56 15.36 8.86
CA LEU A 219 -18.84 15.40 7.42
C LEU A 219 -17.66 15.95 6.61
N LEU A 220 -16.98 16.98 7.10
CA LEU A 220 -15.82 17.57 6.46
C LEU A 220 -14.65 16.57 6.39
N ILE A 221 -14.38 15.86 7.49
CA ILE A 221 -13.37 14.79 7.52
C ILE A 221 -13.79 13.69 6.53
N ALA A 222 -15.05 13.26 6.54
CA ALA A 222 -15.54 12.25 5.62
C ALA A 222 -15.34 12.67 4.15
N PHE A 223 -15.55 13.95 3.83
CA PHE A 223 -15.41 14.53 2.50
C PHE A 223 -13.95 14.73 2.06
N ILE A 224 -13.12 15.41 2.85
CA ILE A 224 -11.71 15.70 2.51
C ILE A 224 -10.91 14.41 2.30
N THR A 225 -11.31 13.34 2.97
CA THR A 225 -10.63 12.04 2.88
C THR A 225 -11.19 11.12 1.80
N ILE A 226 -12.09 11.59 0.94
CA ILE A 226 -12.61 10.80 -0.18
C ILE A 226 -11.47 10.43 -1.11
N ASP A 227 -10.62 11.38 -1.48
CA ASP A 227 -9.58 11.17 -2.50
C ASP A 227 -8.30 10.52 -1.96
N LEU A 228 -8.19 10.33 -0.64
CA LEU A 228 -7.09 9.61 -0.01
C LEU A 228 -7.27 8.10 -0.21
N HIS A 229 -6.55 7.55 -1.17
CA HIS A 229 -6.72 6.16 -1.60
C HIS A 229 -5.48 5.27 -1.41
N GLU A 230 -4.43 5.63 -0.67
CA GLU A 230 -3.13 4.92 -0.68
C GLU A 230 -3.22 3.40 -0.39
N ALA A 231 -4.30 2.93 0.24
CA ALA A 231 -4.51 1.49 0.43
C ALA A 231 -4.93 0.75 -0.85
N SER A 232 -4.08 -0.22 -1.24
CA SER A 232 -4.25 -1.18 -2.34
C SER A 232 -4.93 -2.50 -1.92
N GLY A 233 -5.19 -2.70 -0.62
CA GLY A 233 -5.56 -4.00 -0.05
C GLY A 233 -7.00 -4.46 -0.29
N GLU A 234 -7.92 -3.53 -0.53
CA GLU A 234 -9.34 -3.83 -0.73
C GLU A 234 -9.69 -3.75 -2.23
N VAL A 235 -9.34 -4.80 -2.97
CA VAL A 235 -9.96 -5.13 -4.27
C VAL A 235 -9.82 -4.04 -5.35
N LEU A 236 -8.60 -3.57 -5.61
CA LEU A 236 -8.32 -2.94 -6.90
C LEU A 236 -7.81 -4.01 -7.89
N PRO A 237 -8.38 -4.10 -9.09
CA PRO A 237 -7.77 -4.87 -10.16
C PRO A 237 -6.41 -4.23 -10.44
N LYS A 238 -5.31 -4.92 -10.10
CA LYS A 238 -3.97 -4.55 -10.59
C LYS A 238 -3.90 -4.74 -12.12
N TYR A 239 -4.79 -5.56 -12.66
CA TYR A 239 -5.08 -5.75 -14.08
C TYR A 239 -6.56 -5.44 -14.30
N ASP A 240 -6.86 -4.52 -15.22
CA ASP A 240 -8.24 -4.28 -15.62
C ASP A 240 -8.82 -5.61 -16.15
N ILE A 241 -10.00 -6.00 -15.67
CA ILE A 241 -10.68 -7.22 -16.14
C ILE A 241 -10.90 -7.15 -17.67
N GLU A 242 -10.92 -5.93 -18.21
CA GLU A 242 -10.99 -5.63 -19.65
C GLU A 242 -9.74 -6.07 -20.43
N ASP A 243 -8.53 -6.05 -19.86
CA ASP A 243 -7.31 -6.56 -20.53
C ASP A 243 -7.34 -8.10 -20.66
N PHE A 244 -7.89 -8.76 -19.63
CA PHE A 244 -8.07 -10.22 -19.61
C PHE A 244 -9.22 -10.69 -20.51
N LEU A 245 -10.33 -9.94 -20.58
CA LEU A 245 -11.48 -10.30 -21.42
C LEU A 245 -11.34 -9.81 -22.87
N GLY A 246 -10.68 -8.68 -23.10
CA GLY A 246 -10.42 -8.15 -24.45
C GLY A 246 -9.51 -9.05 -25.29
N THR A 247 -8.66 -9.85 -24.63
CA THR A 247 -7.88 -10.91 -25.28
C THR A 247 -8.69 -12.18 -25.57
N LEU A 248 -9.82 -12.40 -24.88
CA LEU A 248 -10.67 -13.59 -25.03
C LEU A 248 -11.92 -13.35 -25.90
N TRP A 249 -12.39 -12.10 -26.05
CA TRP A 249 -13.59 -11.76 -26.83
C TRP A 249 -13.42 -10.41 -27.56
N PRO A 250 -13.32 -10.38 -28.90
CA PRO A 250 -13.18 -9.14 -29.64
C PRO A 250 -14.52 -8.41 -29.70
N ALA A 251 -14.75 -7.46 -28.79
CA ALA A 251 -15.90 -6.55 -28.87
C ALA A 251 -15.68 -5.50 -29.97
N SER A 252 -16.78 -5.11 -30.65
CA SER A 252 -16.79 -4.13 -31.73
C SER A 252 -16.34 -2.73 -31.27
N ASP A 253 -15.76 -1.97 -32.21
CA ASP A 253 -15.03 -0.73 -31.93
C ASP A 253 -15.88 0.41 -31.30
N GLU A 254 -17.20 0.36 -31.45
CA GLU A 254 -18.11 1.34 -30.81
C GLU A 254 -18.23 1.15 -29.29
N GLY A 255 -18.06 -0.07 -28.77
CA GLY A 255 -18.08 -0.34 -27.33
C GLY A 255 -16.84 0.16 -26.59
N LYS A 256 -15.69 0.14 -27.28
CA LYS A 256 -14.38 0.55 -26.73
C LYS A 256 -14.33 2.05 -26.41
N ALA A 257 -14.98 2.89 -27.22
CA ALA A 257 -14.93 4.34 -27.07
C ALA A 257 -15.78 4.87 -25.90
N SER A 258 -16.94 4.25 -25.64
CA SER A 258 -17.82 4.61 -24.51
C SER A 258 -17.21 4.23 -23.16
N ILE A 259 -16.56 3.06 -23.11
CA ILE A 259 -15.93 2.54 -21.91
C ILE A 259 -14.67 3.35 -21.59
N ALA A 260 -13.75 3.51 -22.55
CA ALA A 260 -12.50 4.26 -22.38
C ALA A 260 -12.71 5.71 -21.89
N LYS A 261 -13.80 6.36 -22.31
CA LYS A 261 -14.11 7.73 -21.90
C LYS A 261 -14.62 7.81 -20.45
N ALA A 262 -15.33 6.78 -19.97
CA ALA A 262 -15.79 6.69 -18.58
C ALA A 262 -14.66 6.28 -17.61
N THR A 263 -13.65 5.53 -18.08
CA THR A 263 -12.48 5.12 -17.29
C THR A 263 -11.39 6.20 -17.23
N SER A 264 -11.20 7.00 -18.29
CA SER A 264 -10.15 8.03 -18.35
C SER A 264 -10.19 9.07 -17.23
N THR A 265 -11.38 9.39 -16.69
CA THR A 265 -11.55 10.40 -15.64
C THR A 265 -11.29 9.86 -14.22
N ARG A 266 -11.12 8.54 -14.04
CA ARG A 266 -10.83 7.92 -12.72
C ARG A 266 -9.45 7.25 -12.62
N LEU A 267 -8.80 6.98 -13.74
CA LEU A 267 -7.58 6.15 -13.80
C LEU A 267 -6.27 6.92 -13.91
N ASN A 268 -6.30 8.21 -14.19
CA ASN A 268 -5.07 8.97 -14.32
C ASN A 268 -4.51 9.35 -12.94
N ARG A 269 -3.54 8.52 -12.51
CA ARG A 269 -2.20 8.91 -12.02
C ARG A 269 -1.82 8.20 -10.71
N ARG A 270 -1.66 6.89 -10.79
CA ARG A 270 -0.93 6.07 -9.80
C ARG A 270 0.11 5.18 -10.46
N LYS A 271 1.06 5.82 -11.14
CA LYS A 271 2.32 5.18 -11.46
C LYS A 271 3.14 5.17 -10.16
N ARG A 272 3.19 4.01 -9.49
CA ARG A 272 4.10 3.77 -8.36
C ARG A 272 5.50 4.12 -8.87
N ARG A 273 6.03 5.27 -8.43
CA ARG A 273 7.30 5.81 -8.92
C ARG A 273 8.40 4.81 -8.56
N ARG A 274 9.07 4.23 -9.55
CA ARG A 274 10.29 3.44 -9.29
C ARG A 274 11.27 4.37 -8.61
N GLN A 275 11.80 3.99 -7.44
CA GLN A 275 12.81 4.81 -6.77
C GLN A 275 14.00 4.96 -7.72
N GLN A 276 14.39 6.20 -7.97
CA GLN A 276 15.45 6.57 -8.90
C GLN A 276 16.69 6.94 -8.11
N ILE A 277 17.86 6.56 -8.63
CA ILE A 277 19.14 6.82 -8.00
C ILE A 277 20.15 7.28 -9.05
N MET A 278 21.12 8.07 -8.61
CA MET A 278 22.32 8.37 -9.40
C MET A 278 23.49 7.57 -8.85
N ALA A 279 24.24 6.91 -9.73
CA ALA A 279 25.47 6.23 -9.40
C ALA A 279 26.68 7.01 -9.93
N LEU A 280 27.70 7.17 -9.08
CA LEU A 280 29.04 7.59 -9.47
C LEU A 280 29.94 6.36 -9.46
N VAL A 281 30.52 6.02 -10.61
CA VAL A 281 31.44 4.89 -10.75
C VAL A 281 32.85 5.41 -10.95
N VAL A 282 33.76 4.96 -10.10
CA VAL A 282 35.19 5.26 -10.21
C VAL A 282 35.91 3.94 -10.51
N ALA A 283 36.59 3.89 -11.66
CA ALA A 283 37.31 2.72 -12.15
C ALA A 283 38.63 3.14 -12.81
N ALA A 284 39.51 2.17 -13.07
CA ALA A 284 40.74 2.38 -13.82
C ALA A 284 40.47 2.68 -15.31
N ASP A 285 39.43 2.07 -15.88
CA ASP A 285 39.00 2.28 -17.27
C ASP A 285 37.47 2.50 -17.32
N PRO A 286 37.00 3.73 -17.04
CA PRO A 286 35.57 4.06 -17.01
C PRO A 286 34.88 3.90 -18.38
N GLN A 287 35.65 3.96 -19.48
CA GLN A 287 35.11 3.94 -20.83
C GLN A 287 34.47 2.59 -21.16
N LYS A 288 35.13 1.48 -20.80
CA LYS A 288 34.57 0.13 -21.01
C LYS A 288 33.28 -0.10 -20.25
N ILE A 289 33.21 0.41 -19.03
CA ILE A 289 31.98 0.34 -18.22
C ILE A 289 30.88 1.16 -18.89
N ALA A 290 31.19 2.37 -19.36
CA ALA A 290 30.23 3.22 -20.07
C ALA A 290 29.66 2.54 -21.33
N ASP A 291 30.53 1.94 -22.15
CA ASP A 291 30.12 1.25 -23.37
C ASP A 291 29.15 0.10 -23.09
N ARG A 292 29.41 -0.68 -22.03
CA ARG A 292 28.51 -1.76 -21.59
C ARG A 292 27.21 -1.25 -20.96
N VAL A 293 27.25 -0.17 -20.19
CA VAL A 293 26.03 0.46 -19.64
C VAL A 293 25.12 0.95 -20.78
N ILE A 294 25.68 1.51 -21.83
CA ILE A 294 24.92 1.96 -23.00
C ILE A 294 24.36 0.76 -23.79
N ALA A 295 25.18 -0.26 -24.02
CA ALA A 295 24.81 -1.42 -24.83
C ALA A 295 23.83 -2.38 -24.12
N GLU A 296 24.04 -2.66 -22.84
CA GLU A 296 23.32 -3.70 -22.09
C GLU A 296 22.18 -3.15 -21.22
N MET A 297 22.35 -1.93 -20.68
CA MET A 297 21.34 -1.32 -19.80
C MET A 297 20.49 -0.28 -20.52
N HIS A 298 20.88 0.14 -21.73
CA HIS A 298 20.25 1.24 -22.47
C HIS A 298 20.14 2.52 -21.64
N ARG A 299 21.13 2.75 -20.76
CA ARG A 299 21.22 3.94 -19.91
C ARG A 299 22.31 4.88 -20.41
N GLY A 300 22.01 6.18 -20.34
CA GLY A 300 23.00 7.22 -20.58
C GLY A 300 24.02 7.27 -19.45
N ALA A 301 25.28 7.49 -19.81
CA ALA A 301 26.38 7.64 -18.87
C ALA A 301 27.18 8.90 -19.23
N THR A 302 27.50 9.73 -18.24
CA THR A 302 28.24 10.99 -18.41
C THR A 302 29.60 10.90 -17.75
N ALA A 303 30.67 11.25 -18.47
CA ALA A 303 31.99 11.35 -17.89
C ALA A 303 32.15 12.68 -17.14
N LEU A 304 32.50 12.61 -15.86
CA LEU A 304 32.90 13.75 -15.04
C LEU A 304 34.42 13.74 -14.89
N HIS A 305 35.09 14.69 -15.54
CA HIS A 305 36.54 14.83 -15.43
C HIS A 305 36.94 15.39 -14.06
N GLY A 306 37.84 14.70 -13.36
CA GLY A 306 38.35 15.11 -12.06
C GLY A 306 39.82 14.80 -11.88
N ARG A 307 40.40 15.30 -10.78
CA ARG A 307 41.76 14.96 -10.35
C ARG A 307 41.72 14.24 -9.02
N GLY A 308 42.31 13.05 -8.97
CA GLY A 308 42.46 12.29 -7.72
C GLY A 308 43.41 13.03 -6.79
N MET A 309 42.92 13.53 -5.64
CA MET A 309 43.75 14.36 -4.76
C MET A 309 44.90 13.60 -4.08
N TYR A 310 44.77 12.29 -3.90
CA TYR A 310 45.86 11.46 -3.37
C TYR A 310 46.92 11.14 -4.44
N THR A 311 46.48 10.79 -5.64
CA THR A 311 47.37 10.32 -6.72
C THR A 311 47.82 11.43 -7.66
N GLN A 312 47.22 12.62 -7.58
CA GLN A 312 47.44 13.78 -8.45
C GLN A 312 47.26 13.47 -9.95
N GLN A 313 46.50 12.41 -10.27
CA GLN A 313 46.23 11.99 -11.63
C GLN A 313 44.84 12.45 -12.06
N ASP A 314 44.73 12.87 -13.32
CA ASP A 314 43.45 13.16 -13.95
C ASP A 314 42.74 11.84 -14.25
N ARG A 315 41.45 11.77 -13.91
CA ARG A 315 40.61 10.56 -13.96
C ARG A 315 39.18 10.94 -14.28
N ASP A 316 38.51 10.05 -14.99
CA ASP A 316 37.10 10.21 -15.30
C ASP A 316 36.25 9.43 -14.29
N VAL A 317 35.18 10.06 -13.82
CA VAL A 317 34.17 9.44 -12.96
C VAL A 317 32.88 9.33 -13.76
N LEU A 318 32.32 8.13 -13.86
CA LEU A 318 31.11 7.91 -14.64
C LEU A 318 29.88 8.22 -13.78
N LEU A 319 29.06 9.17 -14.22
CA LEU A 319 27.74 9.45 -13.65
C LEU A 319 26.67 8.73 -14.47
N VAL A 320 25.90 7.87 -13.81
CA VAL A 320 24.81 7.10 -14.42
C VAL A 320 23.53 7.37 -13.65
N ALA A 321 22.45 7.66 -14.35
CA ALA A 321 21.09 7.67 -13.79
C ALA A 321 20.46 6.30 -14.01
N LEU A 322 19.86 5.71 -12.97
CA LEU A 322 19.28 4.37 -13.03
C LEU A 322 18.16 4.20 -11.98
N THR A 323 17.39 3.13 -12.09
CA THR A 323 16.45 2.72 -11.03
C THR A 323 17.17 1.89 -9.96
N VAL A 324 16.56 1.75 -8.78
CA VAL A 324 17.08 0.86 -7.73
C VAL A 324 17.31 -0.57 -8.25
N THR A 325 16.45 -1.05 -9.14
CA THR A 325 16.57 -2.39 -9.74
C THR A 325 17.73 -2.57 -10.72
N GLU A 326 18.16 -1.49 -11.37
CA GLU A 326 19.24 -1.52 -12.36
C GLU A 326 20.64 -1.50 -11.71
N ILE A 327 20.73 -1.22 -10.39
CA ILE A 327 22.01 -1.12 -9.68
C ILE A 327 22.76 -2.46 -9.67
N GLU A 328 22.04 -3.57 -9.59
CA GLU A 328 22.67 -4.90 -9.55
C GLU A 328 23.35 -5.22 -10.89
N GLN A 329 22.73 -4.84 -12.01
CA GLN A 329 23.34 -4.98 -13.32
C GLN A 329 24.59 -4.09 -13.45
N LEU A 330 24.54 -2.84 -12.97
CA LEU A 330 25.71 -1.96 -12.96
C LEU A 330 26.86 -2.52 -12.09
N LYS A 331 26.55 -3.11 -10.93
CA LYS A 331 27.54 -3.76 -10.06
C LYS A 331 28.21 -4.95 -10.75
N VAL A 332 27.46 -5.75 -11.50
CA VAL A 332 27.98 -6.88 -12.26
C VAL A 332 28.95 -6.37 -13.33
N ILE A 333 28.53 -5.42 -14.17
CA ILE A 333 29.36 -4.83 -15.23
C ILE A 333 30.64 -4.23 -14.63
N ALA A 334 30.52 -3.40 -13.60
CA ALA A 334 31.68 -2.75 -12.98
C ALA A 334 32.69 -3.76 -12.42
N ARG A 335 32.21 -4.84 -11.78
CA ARG A 335 33.07 -5.87 -11.19
C ARG A 335 33.78 -6.73 -12.25
N GLU A 336 33.14 -6.98 -13.38
CA GLU A 336 33.72 -7.75 -14.48
C GLU A 336 34.83 -6.97 -15.20
N GLU A 337 34.63 -5.66 -15.41
CA GLU A 337 35.61 -4.81 -16.08
C GLU A 337 36.76 -4.37 -15.16
N ASP A 338 36.47 -3.95 -13.94
CA ASP A 338 37.47 -3.56 -12.96
C ASP A 338 37.08 -4.01 -11.54
N PRO A 339 37.68 -5.09 -11.03
CA PRO A 339 37.44 -5.57 -9.67
C PRO A 339 37.77 -4.55 -8.55
N ARG A 340 38.52 -3.49 -8.86
CA ARG A 340 38.86 -2.41 -7.92
C ARG A 340 37.94 -1.19 -8.07
N ALA A 341 36.98 -1.22 -8.99
CA ALA A 341 36.00 -0.17 -9.14
C ALA A 341 35.13 -0.05 -7.89
N PHE A 342 34.70 1.17 -7.58
CA PHE A 342 33.72 1.40 -6.55
C PHE A 342 32.60 2.29 -7.06
N ILE A 343 31.41 2.05 -6.53
CA ILE A 343 30.16 2.70 -6.94
C ILE A 343 29.62 3.46 -5.72
N THR A 344 29.35 4.75 -5.88
CA THR A 344 28.65 5.56 -4.90
C THR A 344 27.23 5.81 -5.37
N VAL A 345 26.24 5.50 -4.53
CA VAL A 345 24.82 5.70 -4.84
C VAL A 345 24.32 6.96 -4.14
N ILE A 346 23.71 7.86 -4.90
CA ILE A 346 23.11 9.11 -4.45
C ILE A 346 21.60 9.01 -4.72
N PRO A 347 20.73 9.08 -3.69
CA PRO A 347 19.29 9.07 -3.90
C PRO A 347 18.86 10.32 -4.68
N ALA A 348 18.00 10.14 -5.68
CA ALA A 348 17.44 11.23 -6.47
C ALA A 348 15.95 11.38 -6.15
N ASN A 349 15.50 12.63 -5.92
CA ASN A 349 14.08 12.91 -5.68
C ASN A 349 13.25 12.66 -6.95
N GLU A 350 13.77 13.08 -8.10
CA GLU A 350 13.13 12.93 -9.41
C GLU A 350 14.16 13.05 -10.53
N ILE A 351 14.11 12.14 -11.50
CA ILE A 351 14.88 12.12 -12.75
C ILE A 351 13.86 12.14 -13.89
N VAL A 352 13.95 13.18 -14.71
CA VAL A 352 13.07 13.45 -15.85
C VAL A 352 13.92 13.48 -17.12
N GLY A 353 13.38 12.98 -18.23
CA GLY A 353 14.05 12.88 -19.53
C GLY A 353 13.91 11.51 -20.18
N GLN A 354 14.55 11.35 -21.34
CA GLN A 354 14.51 10.11 -22.12
C GLN A 354 15.02 8.90 -21.30
N GLY A 355 14.26 7.80 -21.34
CA GLY A 355 14.50 6.61 -20.51
C GLY A 355 13.89 6.70 -19.10
N PHE A 356 13.39 7.86 -18.69
CA PHE A 356 12.67 8.08 -17.44
C PHE A 356 11.30 8.70 -17.70
N ILE A 357 10.81 9.58 -16.82
CA ILE A 357 9.57 10.32 -17.02
C ILE A 357 9.82 11.34 -18.16
N PRO A 358 8.98 11.41 -19.20
CA PRO A 358 9.11 12.43 -20.25
C PRO A 358 9.12 13.84 -19.65
N LEU A 359 9.88 14.77 -20.26
CA LEU A 359 9.89 16.19 -19.86
C LEU A 359 8.57 16.89 -20.19
N ASP A 360 7.82 16.36 -21.16
CA ASP A 360 6.57 16.94 -21.63
C ASP A 360 5.39 16.29 -20.87
N GLU A 361 4.91 17.00 -19.86
CA GLU A 361 3.49 17.02 -19.54
C GLU A 361 2.92 18.27 -20.21
N ASP A 362 2.53 18.14 -21.49
CA ASP A 362 1.78 19.19 -22.22
C ASP A 362 0.55 19.59 -21.37
N GLU A 363 0.50 20.85 -20.92
CA GLU A 363 -0.15 21.99 -21.61
C GLU A 363 -1.68 21.86 -21.75
#